data_AF-A0A7C5TLZ8-F1
#
_entry.id   AF-A0A7C5TLZ8-F1
#
_cell.length_a   1.000
_cell.length_b   1.000
_cell.length_c   1.000
_cell.angle_alpha   90.00
_cell.angle_beta   90.00
_cell.angle_gamma   90.00
#
_symmetry.space_group_name_H-M   'P 1'
#
loop_
_entity.id
_entity.type
_entity.pdbx_description
1 polymer ?
#
loop_
_entity_poly.entity_id
_entity_poly.type
_entity_poly.pdbx_seq_one_letter_code
_entity_poly.pdbx_strand_id
1 'polypeptide(L)'
;MEWILWPLLAVAAALLVFYTFSLAANLVGAPFNGWLAEAVERRVTGQGPPAFSVREMLRQTPRLVRAELRKLGWFLARAVPLGLLFLVPGLSLLAPFLWLAFSAWSLALEYLDYPMGNHALLFPEVRARARRRRLLALGFGLGVTALTTVPVLNFLAMPAGVAGATLLWAERLRDASSRAA
;
A
#
# COMPACT_ATOMS: atom_id res chain seq x y z
N MET A 1 41.94 6.66 -11.25
CA MET A 1 40.67 5.89 -11.15
C MET A 1 40.04 5.98 -9.76
N GLU A 2 40.80 6.23 -8.68
CA GLU A 2 40.27 6.36 -7.31
C GLU A 2 39.22 7.47 -7.11
N TRP A 3 39.31 8.57 -7.87
CA TRP A 3 38.37 9.68 -7.77
C TRP A 3 36.92 9.34 -8.20
N ILE A 4 36.73 8.30 -9.02
CA ILE A 4 35.39 7.81 -9.41
C ILE A 4 34.92 6.71 -8.45
N LEU A 5 35.85 5.91 -7.92
CA LEU A 5 35.54 4.82 -7.00
C LEU A 5 34.99 5.30 -5.66
N TRP A 6 35.52 6.41 -5.12
CA TRP A 6 35.05 6.97 -3.85
C TRP A 6 33.58 7.46 -3.90
N PRO A 7 33.17 8.31 -4.86
CA PRO A 7 31.77 8.68 -5.03
C PRO A 7 30.87 7.48 -5.30
N LEU A 8 31.31 6.53 -6.13
CA LEU A 8 30.55 5.33 -6.45
C LEU A 8 30.31 4.47 -5.20
N LEU A 9 31.36 4.25 -4.40
CA LEU A 9 31.26 3.50 -3.15
C LEU A 9 30.42 4.24 -2.11
N ALA A 10 30.54 5.56 -2.02
CA ALA A 10 29.71 6.39 -1.14
C ALA A 10 28.23 6.31 -1.51
N VAL A 11 27.90 6.39 -2.81
CA VAL A 11 26.52 6.22 -3.30
C VAL A 11 26.03 4.78 -3.03
N ALA A 12 26.84 3.76 -3.32
CA ALA A 12 26.47 2.37 -3.05
C ALA A 12 26.23 2.12 -1.55
N ALA A 13 27.08 2.64 -0.68
CA ALA A 13 26.92 2.56 0.77
C ALA A 13 25.69 3.33 1.25
N ALA A 14 25.45 4.54 0.74
CA ALA A 14 24.28 5.33 1.05
C ALA A 14 22.98 4.62 0.64
N LEU A 15 22.94 4.03 -0.57
CA LEU A 15 21.81 3.23 -1.04
C LEU A 15 21.61 1.99 -0.16
N LEU A 16 22.68 1.27 0.18
CA LEU A 16 22.60 0.11 1.06
C LEU A 16 22.00 0.48 2.43
N VAL A 17 22.56 1.51 3.08
CA VAL A 17 22.06 2.01 4.36
C VAL A 17 20.61 2.46 4.25
N PHE A 18 20.28 3.24 3.21
CA PHE A 18 18.92 3.74 2.98
C PHE A 18 17.90 2.62 2.80
N TYR A 19 18.18 1.61 1.96
CA TYR A 19 17.27 0.50 1.72
C TYR A 19 17.16 -0.44 2.91
N THR A 20 18.27 -0.74 3.60
CA THR A 20 18.25 -1.57 4.81
C THR A 20 17.46 -0.87 5.93
N PHE A 21 17.70 0.42 6.15
CA PHE A 21 16.93 1.22 7.11
C PHE A 21 15.45 1.26 6.73
N SER A 22 15.13 1.53 5.46
CA SER A 22 13.75 1.57 4.98
C SER A 22 13.03 0.23 5.17
N LEU A 23 13.71 -0.88 4.90
CA LEU A 23 13.16 -2.22 5.14
C LEU A 23 12.88 -2.45 6.63
N ALA A 24 13.83 -2.10 7.50
CA ALA A 24 13.67 -2.22 8.95
C ALA A 24 12.54 -1.32 9.48
N ALA A 25 12.50 -0.06 9.04
CA ALA A 25 11.46 0.90 9.40
C ALA A 25 10.06 0.44 8.96
N ASN A 26 9.93 -0.10 7.75
CA ASN A 26 8.66 -0.65 7.28
C ASN A 26 8.25 -1.91 8.05
N LEU A 27 9.21 -2.80 8.38
CA LEU A 27 8.93 -4.01 9.16
C LEU A 27 8.44 -3.68 10.57
N VAL A 28 9.08 -2.70 11.22
CA VAL A 28 8.69 -2.21 12.54
C VAL A 28 7.39 -1.39 12.46
N GLY A 29 7.18 -0.62 11.38
CA GLY A 29 6.02 0.22 11.15
C GLY A 29 4.74 -0.54 10.77
N ALA A 30 4.87 -1.69 10.11
CA ALA A 30 3.75 -2.53 9.68
C ALA A 30 2.71 -2.83 10.78
N PRO A 31 3.09 -3.28 12.01
CA PRO A 31 2.11 -3.51 13.07
C PRO A 31 1.39 -2.24 13.52
N PHE A 32 2.06 -1.08 13.55
CA PHE A 32 1.42 0.18 13.94
C PHE A 32 0.31 0.58 12.96
N ASN A 33 0.50 0.34 11.66
CA ASN A 33 -0.54 0.62 10.66
C ASN A 33 -1.74 -0.32 10.82
N GLY A 34 -1.52 -1.59 11.18
CA GLY A 34 -2.59 -2.53 11.52
C GLY A 34 -3.38 -2.10 12.75
N TRP A 35 -2.68 -1.71 13.82
CA TRP A 35 -3.30 -1.21 15.07
C TRP A 35 -4.03 0.11 14.88
N LEU A 36 -3.49 1.03 14.08
CA LEU A 36 -4.16 2.27 13.73
C LEU A 36 -5.44 1.99 12.95
N ALA A 37 -5.40 1.09 11.96
CA ALA A 37 -6.58 0.70 11.21
C ALA A 37 -7.66 0.10 12.13
N GLU A 38 -7.27 -0.77 13.06
CA GLU A 38 -8.16 -1.34 14.07
C GLU A 38 -8.76 -0.26 14.99
N ALA A 39 -7.95 0.67 15.50
CA ALA A 39 -8.43 1.75 16.36
C ALA A 39 -9.43 2.67 15.64
N VAL A 40 -9.16 3.00 14.38
CA VAL A 40 -10.08 3.79 13.53
C VAL A 40 -11.37 3.01 13.27
N GLU A 41 -11.30 1.72 12.97
CA GLU A 41 -12.49 0.90 12.72
C GLU A 41 -13.39 0.77 13.95
N ARG A 42 -12.79 0.53 15.12
CA ARG A 42 -13.50 0.51 16.41
C ARG A 42 -14.22 1.83 16.66
N ARG A 43 -13.57 2.95 16.34
CA ARG A 43 -14.13 4.29 16.54
C ARG A 43 -15.31 4.60 15.61
N VAL A 44 -15.30 4.06 14.39
CA VAL A 44 -16.31 4.37 13.35
C VAL A 44 -17.47 3.39 13.38
N THR A 45 -17.20 2.10 13.60
CA THR A 45 -18.22 1.04 13.55
C THR A 45 -18.75 0.64 14.92
N GLY A 46 -18.07 1.02 16.01
CA GLY A 46 -18.37 0.55 17.37
C GLY A 46 -17.96 -0.91 17.63
N GLN A 47 -17.48 -1.63 16.61
CA GLN A 47 -16.97 -2.99 16.71
C GLN A 47 -15.51 -3.06 16.26
N GLY A 48 -14.72 -3.93 16.89
CA GLY A 48 -13.35 -4.19 16.46
C GLY A 48 -13.27 -5.34 15.44
N PRO A 49 -12.16 -5.43 14.68
CA PRO A 49 -11.83 -6.66 13.97
C PRO A 49 -11.73 -7.83 14.96
N PRO A 50 -11.92 -9.08 14.49
CA PRO A 50 -11.86 -10.27 15.34
C PRO A 50 -10.52 -10.37 16.09
N ALA A 51 -10.56 -10.95 17.30
CA ALA A 51 -9.40 -11.01 18.19
C ALA A 51 -8.19 -11.67 17.50
N PHE A 52 -7.08 -10.92 17.43
CA PHE A 52 -5.86 -11.35 16.75
C PHE A 52 -5.03 -12.29 17.64
N SER A 53 -4.81 -13.53 17.18
CA SER A 53 -3.96 -14.50 17.89
C SER A 53 -2.54 -14.51 17.31
N VAL A 54 -1.53 -14.16 18.13
CA VAL A 54 -0.10 -14.21 17.76
C VAL A 54 0.32 -15.60 17.24
N ARG A 55 -0.30 -16.65 17.76
CA ARG A 55 -0.07 -18.04 17.34
C ARG A 55 -0.60 -18.31 15.92
N GLU A 56 -1.71 -17.68 15.55
CA GLU A 56 -2.25 -17.76 14.19
C GLU A 56 -1.40 -16.95 13.22
N MET A 57 -0.91 -15.77 13.63
CA MET A 57 0.03 -14.96 12.86
C MET A 57 1.28 -15.75 12.46
N LEU A 58 1.96 -16.41 13.41
CA LEU A 58 3.17 -17.20 13.15
C LEU A 58 2.91 -18.38 12.20
N ARG A 59 1.74 -19.02 12.29
CA ARG A 59 1.32 -20.08 11.36
C ARG A 59 1.03 -19.54 9.97
N GLN A 60 0.58 -18.29 9.87
CA GLN A 60 0.22 -17.65 8.61
C GLN A 60 1.40 -16.90 7.96
N THR A 61 2.51 -16.66 8.67
CA THR A 61 3.72 -16.00 8.14
C THR A 61 4.14 -16.47 6.73
N PRO A 62 4.32 -17.79 6.44
CA PRO A 62 4.72 -18.21 5.09
C PRO A 62 3.66 -17.90 4.02
N ARG A 63 2.38 -17.94 4.40
CA ARG A 63 1.26 -17.57 3.51
C ARG A 63 1.25 -16.05 3.27
N LEU A 64 1.55 -15.24 4.28
CA LEU A 64 1.65 -13.78 4.18
C LEU A 64 2.84 -13.37 3.31
N VAL A 65 4.02 -13.96 3.51
CA VAL A 65 5.19 -13.72 2.66
C VAL A 65 4.88 -14.05 1.19
N ARG A 66 4.23 -15.20 0.93
CA ARG A 66 3.81 -15.56 -0.43
C ARG A 66 2.78 -14.59 -1.01
N ALA A 67 1.89 -14.05 -0.19
CA ALA A 67 0.92 -13.05 -0.61
C ALA A 67 1.61 -11.73 -0.99
N GLU A 68 2.62 -11.31 -0.21
CA GLU A 68 3.41 -10.11 -0.48
C GLU A 68 4.25 -10.25 -1.76
N LEU A 69 4.88 -11.41 -1.97
CA LEU A 69 5.59 -11.71 -3.22
C LEU A 69 4.65 -11.69 -4.43
N ARG A 70 3.40 -12.14 -4.29
CA ARG A 70 2.39 -12.05 -5.36
C ARG A 70 1.96 -10.60 -5.61
N LYS A 71 1.87 -9.76 -4.57
CA LYS A 71 1.60 -8.32 -4.68
C LYS A 71 2.73 -7.61 -5.42
N LEU A 72 3.98 -7.92 -5.07
CA LEU A 72 5.16 -7.42 -5.77
C LEU A 72 5.19 -7.85 -7.24
N GLY A 73 4.99 -9.15 -7.52
CA GLY A 73 4.92 -9.65 -8.90
C GLY A 73 3.78 -9.01 -9.70
N TRP A 74 2.61 -8.81 -9.07
CA TRP A 74 1.47 -8.11 -9.67
C TRP A 74 1.80 -6.65 -10.00
N PHE A 75 2.54 -5.97 -9.11
CA PHE A 75 2.98 -4.59 -9.31
C PHE A 75 3.97 -4.50 -10.46
N LEU A 76 5.04 -5.30 -10.42
CA LEU A 76 6.08 -5.31 -11.46
C LEU A 76 5.52 -5.65 -12.84
N ALA A 77 4.62 -6.63 -12.93
CA ALA A 77 3.98 -7.02 -14.20
C ALA A 77 3.18 -5.87 -14.85
N ARG A 78 2.82 -4.82 -14.11
CA ARG A 78 2.11 -3.63 -14.62
C ARG A 78 3.05 -2.44 -14.76
N ALA A 79 3.89 -2.22 -13.76
CA ALA A 79 4.85 -1.14 -13.71
C ALA A 79 5.86 -1.23 -14.87
N VAL A 80 6.37 -2.43 -15.19
CA VAL A 80 7.38 -2.59 -16.24
C VAL A 80 6.84 -2.18 -17.62
N PRO A 81 5.71 -2.72 -18.13
CA PRO A 81 5.15 -2.26 -19.41
C PRO A 81 4.81 -0.77 -19.43
N LEU A 82 4.27 -0.24 -18.31
CA LEU A 82 3.97 1.20 -18.18
C LEU A 82 5.24 2.05 -18.22
N GLY A 83 6.33 1.58 -17.61
CA GLY A 83 7.64 2.23 -17.64
C GLY A 83 8.25 2.23 -19.04
N LEU A 84 8.13 1.11 -19.76
CA LEU A 84 8.57 1.01 -21.16
C LEU A 84 7.80 1.96 -22.08
N LEU A 85 6.57 2.35 -21.74
CA LEU A 85 5.79 3.31 -22.51
C LEU A 85 6.44 4.69 -22.60
N PHE A 86 7.25 5.08 -21.60
CA PHE A 86 8.01 6.32 -21.64
C PHE A 86 9.08 6.33 -22.73
N LEU A 87 9.54 5.17 -23.20
CA LEU A 87 10.56 5.04 -24.24
C LEU A 87 9.98 5.09 -25.66
N VAL A 88 8.65 5.01 -25.81
CA VAL A 88 7.98 5.02 -27.12
C VAL A 88 7.58 6.44 -27.50
N PRO A 89 8.18 7.05 -28.55
CA PRO A 89 7.79 8.37 -29.02
C PRO A 89 6.31 8.40 -29.43
N GLY A 90 5.59 9.45 -29.04
CA GLY A 90 4.15 9.61 -29.26
C GLY A 90 3.27 9.08 -28.12
N LEU A 91 3.51 7.85 -27.65
CA LEU A 91 2.80 7.30 -26.48
C LEU A 91 3.32 7.85 -25.14
N SER A 92 4.56 8.37 -25.12
CA SER A 92 5.16 9.01 -23.95
C SER A 92 4.35 10.20 -23.40
N LEU A 93 3.48 10.83 -24.21
CA LEU A 93 2.56 11.88 -23.76
C LEU A 93 1.46 11.35 -22.83
N LEU A 94 1.02 10.11 -23.02
CA LEU A 94 0.00 9.46 -22.18
C LEU A 94 0.62 8.73 -20.98
N ALA A 95 1.91 8.38 -21.05
CA ALA A 95 2.60 7.61 -20.04
C ALA A 95 2.53 8.22 -18.61
N PRO A 96 2.71 9.54 -18.40
CA PRO A 96 2.57 10.14 -17.06
C PRO A 96 1.18 9.97 -16.45
N PHE A 97 0.11 10.09 -17.26
CA PHE A 97 -1.26 9.95 -16.78
C PHE A 97 -1.59 8.50 -16.42
N LEU A 98 -1.15 7.56 -17.25
CA LEU A 98 -1.33 6.13 -16.98
C LEU A 98 -0.50 5.69 -15.77
N TRP A 99 0.71 6.20 -15.65
CA TRP A 99 1.57 5.98 -14.49
C TRP A 99 0.94 6.52 -13.22
N LEU A 100 0.46 7.76 -13.23
CA LEU A 100 -0.23 8.37 -12.09
C LEU A 100 -1.48 7.56 -11.69
N ALA A 101 -2.31 7.17 -12.66
CA ALA A 101 -3.50 6.35 -12.38
C ALA A 101 -3.13 5.00 -11.78
N PHE A 102 -2.05 4.38 -12.27
CA PHE A 102 -1.53 3.12 -11.73
C PHE A 102 -0.92 3.29 -10.33
N SER A 103 -0.16 4.35 -10.08
CA SER A 103 0.38 4.69 -8.76
C SER A 103 -0.73 4.94 -7.76
N ALA A 104 -1.73 5.74 -8.11
CA ALA A 104 -2.90 6.00 -7.27
C ALA A 104 -3.65 4.71 -6.96
N TRP A 105 -3.92 3.88 -7.98
CA TRP A 105 -4.57 2.58 -7.77
C TRP A 105 -3.76 1.67 -6.86
N SER A 106 -2.44 1.60 -7.06
CA SER A 106 -1.56 0.73 -6.26
C SER A 106 -1.52 1.19 -4.81
N LEU A 107 -1.40 2.50 -4.58
CA LEU A 107 -1.41 3.11 -3.25
C LEU A 107 -2.75 2.88 -2.55
N ALA A 108 -3.87 3.00 -3.28
CA ALA A 108 -5.19 2.67 -2.74
C ALA A 108 -5.28 1.22 -2.26
N LEU A 109 -4.78 0.27 -3.06
CA LEU A 109 -4.73 -1.14 -2.67
C LEU A 109 -3.82 -1.39 -1.46
N GLU A 110 -2.70 -0.69 -1.38
CA GLU A 110 -1.74 -0.80 -0.28
C GLU A 110 -2.36 -0.36 1.05
N TYR A 111 -3.01 0.79 1.09
CA TYR A 111 -3.66 1.26 2.32
C TYR A 111 -4.93 0.46 2.66
N LEU A 112 -5.71 0.00 1.68
CA LEU A 112 -6.87 -0.87 1.91
C LEU A 112 -6.48 -2.26 2.46
N ASP A 113 -5.24 -2.69 2.25
CA ASP A 113 -4.70 -3.96 2.76
C ASP A 113 -4.66 -3.98 4.30
N TYR A 114 -4.49 -2.83 4.97
CA TYR A 114 -4.46 -2.76 6.44
C TYR A 114 -5.81 -3.15 7.09
N PRO A 115 -6.93 -2.43 6.85
CA PRO A 115 -8.22 -2.80 7.47
C PRO A 115 -8.75 -4.15 6.97
N MET A 116 -8.50 -4.50 5.70
CA MET A 116 -8.92 -5.79 5.16
C MET A 116 -8.05 -6.96 5.67
N GLY A 117 -6.76 -6.72 5.88
CA GLY A 117 -5.82 -7.67 6.48
C GLY A 117 -6.16 -7.97 7.94
N ASN A 118 -6.67 -7.00 8.69
CA ASN A 118 -7.24 -7.22 10.03
C ASN A 118 -8.43 -8.20 10.02
N HIS A 119 -9.08 -8.39 8.86
CA HIS A 119 -10.14 -9.38 8.63
C HIS A 119 -9.65 -10.65 7.91
N ALA A 120 -8.33 -10.87 7.87
CA ALA A 120 -7.66 -11.99 7.19
C ALA A 120 -7.97 -12.11 5.68
N LEU A 121 -8.38 -11.01 5.04
CA LEU A 121 -8.57 -10.97 3.59
C LEU A 121 -7.21 -10.91 2.89
N LEU A 122 -7.07 -11.66 1.80
CA LEU A 122 -5.85 -11.67 1.00
C LEU A 122 -5.90 -10.64 -0.14
N PHE A 123 -4.74 -10.26 -0.66
CA PHE A 123 -4.59 -9.32 -1.78
C PHE A 123 -5.55 -9.54 -2.98
N PRO A 124 -5.84 -10.78 -3.44
CA PRO A 124 -6.84 -11.00 -4.49
C PRO A 124 -8.24 -10.49 -4.14
N GLU A 125 -8.64 -10.63 -2.87
CA GLU A 125 -9.94 -10.20 -2.34
C GLU A 125 -9.98 -8.69 -2.16
N VAL A 126 -8.90 -8.09 -1.64
CA VAL A 126 -8.72 -6.63 -1.55
C VAL A 126 -8.92 -5.99 -2.92
N ARG A 127 -8.22 -6.53 -3.93
CA ARG A 127 -8.34 -6.09 -5.32
C ARG A 127 -9.75 -6.33 -5.88
N ALA A 128 -10.39 -7.45 -5.56
CA ALA A 128 -11.75 -7.72 -6.03
C ALA A 128 -12.74 -6.69 -5.48
N ARG A 129 -12.66 -6.35 -4.19
CA ARG A 129 -13.53 -5.36 -3.54
C ARG A 129 -13.25 -3.94 -4.03
N ALA A 130 -11.98 -3.53 -4.12
CA ALA A 130 -11.62 -2.25 -4.70
C ALA A 130 -12.12 -2.13 -6.16
N ARG A 131 -12.07 -3.22 -6.95
CA ARG A 131 -12.57 -3.24 -8.33
C ARG A 131 -14.09 -3.12 -8.45
N ARG A 132 -14.87 -3.36 -7.40
CA ARG A 132 -16.33 -3.11 -7.40
C ARG A 132 -16.63 -1.61 -7.36
N ARG A 133 -15.76 -0.79 -6.77
CA ARG A 133 -15.89 0.66 -6.69
C ARG A 133 -14.62 1.37 -7.19
N ARG A 134 -14.23 1.11 -8.45
CA ARG A 134 -12.94 1.55 -9.03
C ARG A 134 -12.70 3.05 -8.91
N LEU A 135 -13.69 3.87 -9.25
CA LEU A 135 -13.55 5.33 -9.23
C LEU A 135 -13.30 5.87 -7.82
N LEU A 136 -13.94 5.26 -6.82
CA LEU A 136 -13.81 5.67 -5.43
C LEU A 136 -12.46 5.21 -4.84
N ALA A 137 -12.00 4.01 -5.18
CA ALA A 137 -10.65 3.57 -4.84
C ALA A 137 -9.56 4.42 -5.54
N LEU A 138 -9.74 4.74 -6.83
CA LEU A 138 -8.84 5.64 -7.57
C LEU A 138 -8.82 7.04 -6.98
N GLY A 139 -9.98 7.62 -6.66
CA GLY A 139 -10.08 8.95 -6.05
C GLY A 139 -9.37 9.01 -4.69
N PHE A 140 -9.57 7.99 -3.84
CA PHE A 140 -8.81 7.85 -2.60
C PHE A 140 -7.31 7.77 -2.87
N GLY A 141 -6.88 6.89 -3.77
CA GLY A 141 -5.47 6.73 -4.13
C GLY A 141 -4.82 7.99 -4.69
N LEU A 142 -5.55 8.76 -5.49
CA LEU A 142 -5.10 10.05 -6.01
C LEU A 142 -4.94 11.07 -4.88
N GLY A 143 -5.89 11.11 -3.93
CA GLY A 143 -5.79 11.97 -2.75
C GLY A 143 -4.55 11.66 -1.91
N VAL A 144 -4.29 10.37 -1.64
CA VAL A 144 -3.09 9.96 -0.91
C VAL A 144 -1.82 10.26 -1.72
N THR A 145 -1.83 10.02 -3.03
CA THR A 145 -0.68 10.35 -3.91
C THR A 145 -0.36 11.84 -3.86
N ALA A 146 -1.38 12.70 -3.88
CA ALA A 146 -1.21 14.15 -3.73
C ALA A 146 -0.60 14.52 -2.37
N LEU A 147 -1.03 13.88 -1.27
CA LEU A 147 -0.42 14.08 0.05
C LEU A 147 1.06 13.69 0.06
N THR A 148 1.43 12.58 -0.58
CA THR A 148 2.84 12.15 -0.63
C THR A 148 3.73 13.04 -1.48
N THR A 149 3.14 13.79 -2.43
CA THR A 149 3.88 14.70 -3.31
C THR A 149 4.32 15.97 -2.57
N VAL A 150 3.58 16.40 -1.54
CA VAL A 150 3.91 17.59 -0.75
C VAL A 150 4.79 17.17 0.44
N PRO A 151 6.07 17.60 0.55
CA PRO A 151 7.00 17.07 1.55
C PRO A 151 6.50 17.17 3.00
N VAL A 152 5.87 18.29 3.37
CA VAL A 152 5.34 18.49 4.72
C VAL A 152 4.12 17.60 4.99
N LEU A 153 3.24 17.43 4.01
CA LEU A 153 2.06 16.57 4.14
C LEU A 153 2.41 15.08 4.06
N ASN A 154 3.53 14.73 3.43
CA ASN A 154 3.97 13.35 3.30
C ASN A 154 4.18 12.68 4.67
N PHE A 155 4.63 13.42 5.69
CA PHE A 155 4.72 12.91 7.07
C PHE A 155 3.37 12.45 7.64
N LEU A 156 2.27 13.05 7.18
CA LEU A 156 0.91 12.69 7.58
C LEU A 156 0.23 11.74 6.58
N ALA A 157 0.83 11.49 5.42
CA ALA A 157 0.22 10.68 4.38
C ALA A 157 -0.02 9.24 4.85
N MET A 158 0.92 8.67 5.62
CA MET A 158 0.74 7.32 6.18
C MET A 158 -0.43 7.24 7.17
N PRO A 159 -0.47 8.01 8.30
CA PRO A 159 -1.58 7.91 9.24
C PRO A 159 -2.93 8.35 8.63
N ALA A 160 -2.95 9.39 7.78
CA ALA A 160 -4.17 9.83 7.10
C ALA A 160 -4.65 8.82 6.07
N GLY A 161 -3.73 8.20 5.33
CA GLY A 161 -4.02 7.15 4.35
C GLY A 161 -4.60 5.90 5.02
N VAL A 162 -4.02 5.45 6.13
CA VAL A 162 -4.55 4.31 6.90
C VAL A 162 -5.95 4.63 7.42
N ALA A 163 -6.14 5.78 8.08
CA ALA A 163 -7.46 6.17 8.59
C ALA A 163 -8.50 6.31 7.47
N GLY A 164 -8.14 6.94 6.36
CA GLY A 164 -9.00 7.10 5.19
C GLY A 164 -9.37 5.78 4.52
N ALA A 165 -8.42 4.84 4.41
CA ALA A 165 -8.68 3.50 3.88
C ALA A 165 -9.61 2.71 4.80
N THR A 166 -9.46 2.83 6.12
CA THR A 166 -10.36 2.20 7.09
C THR A 166 -11.78 2.75 6.99
N LEU A 167 -11.95 4.07 6.85
CA LEU A 167 -13.26 4.68 6.60
C LEU A 167 -13.88 4.18 5.29
N LEU A 168 -13.07 4.14 4.23
CA LEU A 168 -13.49 3.65 2.91
C LEU A 168 -13.94 2.19 2.97
N TRP A 169 -13.21 1.37 3.73
CA TRP A 169 -13.53 -0.01 4.02
C TRP A 169 -14.87 -0.12 4.74
N ALA A 170 -14.98 0.49 5.92
CA ALA A 170 -16.13 0.37 6.81
C ALA A 170 -17.44 0.84 6.15
N GLU A 171 -17.42 1.96 5.44
CA GLU A 171 -18.63 2.55 4.89
C GLU A 171 -19.04 1.96 3.54
N ARG A 172 -18.05 1.73 2.65
CA ARG A 172 -18.32 1.53 1.22
C ARG A 172 -17.93 0.16 0.68
N LEU A 173 -16.99 -0.55 1.31
CA LEU A 173 -16.43 -1.80 0.78
C LEU A 173 -16.73 -3.05 1.63
N ARG A 174 -17.13 -2.87 2.89
CA ARG A 174 -17.59 -3.95 3.77
C ARG A 174 -18.98 -4.44 3.32
N ASP A 175 -19.11 -5.75 3.08
CA ASP A 175 -20.33 -6.39 2.59
C ASP A 175 -21.49 -6.22 3.59
N ALA A 176 -22.73 -6.02 3.12
CA ALA A 176 -23.89 -5.75 3.97
C ALA A 176 -24.16 -6.85 5.01
N SER A 177 -23.83 -8.11 4.70
CA SER A 177 -23.96 -9.25 5.62
C SER A 177 -23.04 -9.18 6.85
N SER A 178 -21.97 -8.38 6.79
CA SER A 178 -21.01 -8.19 7.89
C SER A 178 -21.28 -6.94 8.75
N ARG A 179 -22.40 -6.24 8.50
CA ARG A 179 -22.88 -5.09 9.31
C ARG A 179 -23.92 -5.51 10.37
N ALA A 180 -24.39 -6.75 10.32
CA ALA A 180 -25.49 -7.28 11.13
C ALA A 180 -25.05 -8.38 12.13
N ALA A 181 -23.75 -8.66 12.21
CA ALA A 181 -23.13 -9.49 13.24
C ALA A 181 -22.39 -8.57 14.23
#